data_AF-A0A1G2DN60-F1
#
_entry.id   AF-A0A1G2DN60-F1
#
_cell.length_a   1.000
_cell.length_b   1.000
_cell.length_c   1.000
_cell.angle_alpha   90.00
_cell.angle_beta   90.00
_cell.angle_gamma   90.00
#
_symmetry.space_group_name_H-M   'P 1'
#
loop_
_entity.id
_entity.type
_entity.pdbx_description
1 polymer ?
#
loop_
_entity_poly.entity_id
_entity_poly.type
_entity_poly.pdbx_seq_one_letter_code
_entity_poly.pdbx_strand_id
1 'polypeptide(L)'
;MQTLFEWDFNGCHDAKIEEILERNLLEFAPGEGDFSFTKNLTKNILKKRKAIDAIIEKAAPEWPIDKISLIDRNVLRIGLFELLFADRGEVPPKVAINEAIELAKTFSGDTGGKFVNGVLGAVYRELGEPGKEDVGRKFDAKKKNLVDITKLPLERLGGAVVYAKKGGKIYLALVHDIFAHWTLSKGKLEGDESEEEGTIRELKEEIGVDITIKKKIGENEYIASDPERGKIRKHVSYFLAETPYKELTLGTSGGLDDARWFPLEDVPELALYDDVIPLVTKGIKMIPK
;
A
#
# COMPACT_ATOMS: atom_id res chain seq x y z
N MET A 1 20.91 5.91 -9.43
CA MET A 1 21.39 5.58 -8.08
C MET A 1 22.44 6.57 -7.60
N GLN A 2 23.56 6.75 -8.32
CA GLN A 2 24.70 7.59 -7.94
C GLN A 2 24.30 9.02 -7.53
N THR A 3 23.44 9.67 -8.31
CA THR A 3 22.89 11.01 -8.00
C THR A 3 22.22 11.08 -6.63
N LEU A 4 21.37 10.10 -6.30
CA LEU A 4 20.66 10.08 -5.01
C LEU A 4 21.62 9.75 -3.86
N PHE A 5 22.56 8.82 -4.06
CA PHE A 5 23.60 8.54 -3.07
C PHE A 5 24.42 9.79 -2.75
N GLU A 6 24.90 10.49 -3.78
CA GLU A 6 25.75 11.66 -3.60
C GLU A 6 25.01 12.83 -2.96
N TRP A 7 23.75 13.05 -3.34
CA TRP A 7 22.89 14.04 -2.69
C TRP A 7 22.62 13.69 -1.22
N ASP A 8 22.36 12.43 -0.92
CA ASP A 8 22.09 11.96 0.44
C ASP A 8 23.34 12.07 1.32
N PHE A 9 24.50 11.64 0.80
CA PHE A 9 25.80 11.79 1.43
C PHE A 9 26.13 13.25 1.76
N ASN A 10 25.75 14.19 0.87
CA ASN A 10 25.95 15.63 1.05
C ASN A 10 24.84 16.30 1.88
N GLY A 11 24.09 15.56 2.70
CA GLY A 11 23.12 16.15 3.64
C GLY A 11 21.77 16.51 3.02
N CYS A 12 21.40 15.88 1.89
CA CYS A 12 20.10 16.04 1.25
C CYS A 12 19.76 17.50 0.86
N HIS A 13 20.73 18.25 0.34
CA HIS A 13 20.50 19.62 -0.14
C HIS A 13 19.79 19.62 -1.49
N ASP A 14 18.44 19.67 -1.48
CA ASP A 14 17.60 19.60 -2.68
C ASP A 14 17.98 20.63 -3.76
N ALA A 15 18.44 21.82 -3.38
CA ALA A 15 18.89 22.86 -4.32
C ALA A 15 20.10 22.44 -5.19
N LYS A 16 20.85 21.41 -4.78
CA LYS A 16 22.04 20.93 -5.50
C LYS A 16 21.77 19.68 -6.36
N ILE A 17 20.58 19.09 -6.29
CA ILE A 17 20.32 17.82 -6.96
C ILE A 17 20.47 17.90 -8.48
N GLU A 18 20.05 19.02 -9.09
CA GLU A 18 20.14 19.19 -10.55
C GLU A 18 21.61 19.25 -11.00
N GLU A 19 22.45 20.00 -10.28
CA GLU A 19 23.90 20.05 -10.51
C GLU A 19 24.55 18.67 -10.34
N ILE A 20 24.21 17.96 -9.25
CA ILE A 20 24.72 16.61 -8.98
C ILE A 20 24.29 15.64 -10.09
N LEU A 21 23.05 15.74 -10.57
CA LEU A 21 22.53 14.89 -11.62
C LEU A 21 23.27 15.14 -12.94
N GLU A 22 23.42 16.40 -13.35
CA GLU A 22 24.13 16.76 -14.58
C GLU A 22 25.58 16.29 -14.57
N ARG A 23 26.29 16.49 -13.45
CA ARG A 23 27.66 15.98 -13.29
C ARG A 23 27.72 14.46 -13.42
N ASN A 24 26.82 13.74 -12.75
CA ASN A 24 26.80 12.27 -12.81
C ASN A 24 26.42 11.75 -14.20
N LEU A 25 25.54 12.42 -14.93
CA LEU A 25 25.20 12.05 -16.31
C LEU A 25 26.40 12.20 -17.26
N LEU A 26 27.17 13.29 -17.11
CA LEU A 26 28.37 13.52 -17.91
C LEU A 26 29.46 12.47 -17.65
N GLU A 27 29.64 12.06 -16.39
CA GLU A 27 30.68 11.11 -15.99
C GLU A 27 30.33 9.67 -16.38
N PHE A 28 29.09 9.23 -16.11
CA PHE A 28 28.73 7.81 -16.18
C PHE A 28 27.91 7.43 -17.41
N ALA A 29 27.38 8.40 -18.16
CA ALA A 29 26.63 8.16 -19.38
C ALA A 29 27.06 9.09 -20.54
N PRO A 30 28.37 9.24 -20.82
CA PRO A 30 28.83 10.13 -21.88
C PRO A 30 28.31 9.64 -23.23
N GLY A 31 27.52 10.47 -23.91
CA GLY A 31 27.02 10.19 -25.26
C GLY A 31 25.63 9.55 -25.33
N GLU A 32 24.95 9.30 -24.21
CA GLU A 32 23.52 8.95 -24.23
C GLU A 32 22.67 10.24 -24.41
N GLY A 33 21.71 10.20 -25.34
CA GLY A 33 21.06 11.41 -25.87
C GLY A 33 19.78 11.85 -25.15
N ASP A 34 19.14 10.97 -24.38
CA ASP A 34 17.89 11.28 -23.67
C ASP A 34 17.94 10.82 -22.22
N PHE A 35 17.98 11.80 -21.31
CA PHE A 35 17.94 11.58 -19.86
C PHE A 35 16.64 12.08 -19.22
N SER A 36 15.60 12.30 -20.02
CA SER A 36 14.29 12.78 -19.55
C SER A 36 13.71 11.87 -18.47
N PHE A 37 13.82 10.55 -18.66
CA PHE A 37 13.41 9.56 -17.68
C PHE A 37 14.16 9.74 -16.34
N THR A 38 15.49 9.75 -16.35
CA THR A 38 16.31 9.90 -15.14
C THR A 38 16.06 11.22 -14.41
N LYS A 39 15.90 12.32 -15.16
CA LYS A 39 15.53 13.64 -14.61
C LYS A 39 14.17 13.61 -13.94
N ASN A 40 13.16 13.04 -14.61
CA ASN A 40 11.81 12.92 -14.07
C ASN A 40 11.76 12.02 -12.84
N LEU A 41 12.40 10.86 -12.89
CA LEU A 41 12.49 9.91 -11.78
C LEU A 41 13.10 10.58 -10.54
N THR A 42 14.25 11.22 -10.70
CA THR A 42 14.95 11.91 -9.60
C THR A 42 14.04 12.97 -8.97
N LYS A 43 13.46 13.85 -9.81
CA LYS A 43 12.57 14.93 -9.36
C LYS A 43 11.35 14.41 -8.62
N ASN A 44 10.74 13.33 -9.10
CA ASN A 44 9.53 12.79 -8.49
C ASN A 44 9.83 12.04 -7.18
N ILE A 45 10.97 11.34 -7.08
CA ILE A 45 11.44 10.75 -5.83
C ILE A 45 11.61 11.84 -4.76
N LEU A 46 12.26 12.98 -5.08
CA LEU A 46 12.42 14.09 -4.12
C LEU A 46 11.08 14.65 -3.65
N LYS A 47 10.13 14.86 -4.56
CA LYS A 47 8.77 15.33 -4.20
C LYS A 47 8.05 14.37 -3.26
N LYS A 48 8.27 13.07 -3.41
CA LYS A 48 7.64 12.01 -2.60
C LYS A 48 8.48 11.54 -1.42
N ARG A 49 9.69 12.10 -1.22
CA ARG A 49 10.67 11.62 -0.23
C ARG A 49 10.06 11.40 1.14
N LYS A 50 9.36 12.40 1.69
CA LYS A 50 8.81 12.30 3.06
C LYS A 50 7.84 11.13 3.21
N ALA A 51 6.99 10.89 2.20
CA ALA A 51 6.06 9.76 2.20
C ALA A 51 6.81 8.43 2.07
N ILE A 52 7.76 8.35 1.14
CA ILE A 52 8.58 7.16 0.92
C ILE A 52 9.39 6.79 2.17
N ASP A 53 10.04 7.78 2.80
CA ASP A 53 10.84 7.60 4.00
C ASP A 53 9.99 7.10 5.17
N ALA A 54 8.77 7.63 5.35
CA ALA A 54 7.81 7.15 6.35
C ALA A 54 7.36 5.69 6.08
N ILE A 55 7.17 5.31 4.82
CA ILE A 55 6.83 3.93 4.45
C ILE A 55 8.00 2.99 4.76
N ILE A 56 9.25 3.41 4.49
CA ILE A 56 10.45 2.62 4.85
C ILE A 56 10.49 2.37 6.36
N GLU A 57 10.31 3.40 7.18
CA GLU A 57 10.35 3.28 8.64
C GLU A 57 9.26 2.34 9.17
N LYS A 58 8.06 2.39 8.61
CA LYS A 58 6.97 1.48 8.99
C LYS A 58 7.21 0.04 8.55
N ALA A 59 7.78 -0.15 7.35
CA ALA A 59 8.10 -1.47 6.82
C ALA A 59 9.36 -2.10 7.46
N ALA A 60 10.20 -1.29 8.10
CA ALA A 60 11.40 -1.70 8.81
C ALA A 60 11.49 -1.03 10.20
N PRO A 61 10.59 -1.34 11.14
CA PRO A 61 10.50 -0.63 12.43
C PRO A 61 11.74 -0.77 13.30
N GLU A 62 12.47 -1.89 13.15
CA GLU A 62 13.75 -2.15 13.84
C GLU A 62 14.93 -1.36 13.24
N TRP A 63 14.72 -0.68 12.11
CA TRP A 63 15.75 0.04 11.36
C TRP A 63 15.32 1.48 11.08
N PRO A 64 15.56 2.40 12.04
CA PRO A 64 15.38 3.83 11.81
C PRO A 64 16.08 4.27 10.54
N ILE A 65 15.50 5.25 9.83
CA ILE A 65 15.97 5.59 8.48
C ILE A 65 17.44 6.05 8.44
N ASP A 66 17.93 6.66 9.52
CA ASP A 66 19.32 7.10 9.70
C ASP A 66 20.29 5.94 9.94
N LYS A 67 19.79 4.76 10.33
CA LYS A 67 20.56 3.53 10.54
C LYS A 67 20.65 2.64 9.30
N ILE A 68 19.79 2.89 8.31
CA ILE A 68 19.86 2.20 7.02
C ILE A 68 21.07 2.76 6.23
N SER A 69 21.81 1.87 5.58
CA SER A 69 22.94 2.30 4.74
C SER A 69 22.48 3.28 3.67
N LEU A 70 23.30 4.27 3.32
CA LEU A 70 22.95 5.28 2.31
C LEU A 70 22.56 4.62 0.98
N ILE A 71 23.23 3.52 0.63
CA ILE A 71 22.95 2.79 -0.60
C ILE A 71 21.56 2.14 -0.51
N ASP A 72 21.31 1.31 0.51
CA ASP A 72 20.04 0.59 0.63
C ASP A 72 18.87 1.54 0.79
N ARG A 73 19.04 2.64 1.54
CA ARG A 73 18.03 3.69 1.68
C ARG A 73 17.66 4.31 0.33
N ASN A 74 18.64 4.65 -0.51
CA ASN A 74 18.35 5.24 -1.81
C ASN A 74 17.82 4.22 -2.83
N VAL A 75 18.22 2.94 -2.72
CA VAL A 75 17.61 1.87 -3.51
C VAL A 75 16.15 1.66 -3.12
N LEU A 76 15.83 1.64 -1.81
CA LEU A 76 14.45 1.60 -1.33
C LEU A 76 13.63 2.78 -1.83
N ARG A 77 14.21 3.99 -1.85
CA ARG A 77 13.52 5.17 -2.38
C ARG A 77 13.16 5.04 -3.85
N ILE A 78 14.06 4.49 -4.67
CA ILE A 78 13.78 4.22 -6.09
C ILE A 78 12.69 3.14 -6.20
N GLY A 79 12.90 1.98 -5.57
CA GLY A 79 12.00 0.83 -5.70
C GLY A 79 10.59 1.12 -5.18
N LEU A 80 10.46 1.83 -4.05
CA LEU A 80 9.15 2.25 -3.53
C LEU A 80 8.51 3.31 -4.41
N PHE A 81 9.29 4.23 -4.98
CA PHE A 81 8.71 5.21 -5.90
C PHE A 81 8.08 4.53 -7.11
N GLU A 82 8.82 3.62 -7.74
CA GLU A 82 8.32 2.86 -8.89
C GLU A 82 7.15 1.95 -8.51
N LEU A 83 7.20 1.33 -7.33
CA LEU A 83 6.13 0.45 -6.85
C LEU A 83 4.82 1.19 -6.57
N LEU A 84 4.90 2.43 -6.06
CA LEU A 84 3.76 3.14 -5.50
C LEU A 84 3.23 4.28 -6.37
N PHE A 85 4.09 4.93 -7.15
CA PHE A 85 3.77 6.19 -7.83
C PHE A 85 4.04 6.16 -9.33
N ALA A 86 4.70 5.14 -9.88
CA ALA A 86 4.84 5.00 -11.32
C ALA A 86 3.59 4.39 -11.96
N ASP A 87 3.43 4.62 -13.27
CA ASP A 87 2.36 3.98 -14.03
C ASP A 87 2.62 2.48 -14.13
N ARG A 88 1.66 1.68 -13.63
CA ARG A 88 1.75 0.21 -13.63
C ARG A 88 1.63 -0.39 -15.03
N GLY A 89 1.10 0.37 -15.99
CA GLY A 89 1.12 -0.01 -17.40
C GLY A 89 2.52 0.06 -18.02
N GLU A 90 3.42 0.88 -17.45
CA GLU A 90 4.81 1.01 -17.91
C GLU A 90 5.74 0.04 -17.16
N VAL A 91 5.60 -0.07 -15.82
CA VAL A 91 6.45 -0.94 -14.99
C VAL A 91 5.60 -1.80 -14.06
N PRO A 92 5.52 -3.12 -14.28
CA PRO A 92 4.80 -4.01 -13.38
C PRO A 92 5.43 -4.02 -11.97
N PRO A 93 4.62 -4.09 -10.89
CA PRO A 93 5.11 -4.06 -9.50
C PRO A 93 6.24 -5.04 -9.19
N LYS A 94 6.14 -6.27 -9.69
CA LYS A 94 7.17 -7.31 -9.48
C LYS A 94 8.48 -7.00 -10.19
N VAL A 95 8.41 -6.32 -11.34
CA VAL A 95 9.60 -5.87 -12.07
C VAL A 95 10.30 -4.79 -11.26
N ALA A 96 9.58 -3.75 -10.81
CA ALA A 96 10.14 -2.70 -9.95
C ALA A 96 10.83 -3.27 -8.69
N ILE A 97 10.19 -4.24 -8.01
CA ILE A 97 10.78 -4.92 -6.85
C ILE A 97 12.07 -5.67 -7.23
N ASN A 98 12.04 -6.43 -8.33
CA ASN A 98 13.17 -7.24 -8.74
C ASN A 98 14.36 -6.37 -9.18
N GLU A 99 14.11 -5.28 -9.91
CA GLU A 99 15.15 -4.31 -10.30
C GLU A 99 15.78 -3.65 -9.08
N ALA A 100 14.99 -3.25 -8.09
CA ALA A 100 15.51 -2.69 -6.84
C ALA A 100 16.38 -3.70 -6.06
N ILE A 101 16.01 -4.99 -6.05
CA ILE A 101 16.81 -6.05 -5.39
C ILE A 101 18.15 -6.24 -6.11
N GLU A 102 18.16 -6.29 -7.44
CA GLU A 102 19.39 -6.43 -8.21
C GLU A 102 20.29 -5.19 -8.10
N LEU A 103 19.67 -4.00 -8.03
CA LEU A 103 20.39 -2.75 -7.75
C LEU A 103 21.04 -2.80 -6.36
N ALA A 104 20.33 -3.24 -5.33
CA ALA A 104 20.88 -3.41 -3.98
C ALA A 104 22.02 -4.43 -3.95
N LYS A 105 21.90 -5.56 -4.65
CA LYS A 105 22.99 -6.55 -4.74
C LYS A 105 24.23 -5.96 -5.40
N THR A 106 24.05 -5.16 -6.43
CA THR A 106 25.15 -4.54 -7.18
C THR A 106 25.97 -3.59 -6.30
N PHE A 107 25.32 -2.82 -5.43
CA PHE A 107 25.99 -1.76 -4.66
C PHE A 107 26.22 -2.10 -3.17
N SER A 108 25.42 -2.99 -2.58
CA SER A 108 25.47 -3.38 -1.15
C SER A 108 25.68 -4.88 -0.91
N GLY A 109 25.83 -5.68 -1.98
CA GLY A 109 25.98 -7.13 -1.90
C GLY A 109 24.72 -7.88 -1.48
N ASP A 110 24.85 -9.18 -1.25
CA ASP A 110 23.72 -10.08 -0.98
C ASP A 110 22.92 -9.70 0.27
N THR A 111 23.56 -9.14 1.29
CA THR A 111 22.91 -8.69 2.52
C THR A 111 21.98 -7.51 2.26
N GLY A 112 22.43 -6.52 1.48
CA GLY A 112 21.58 -5.40 1.06
C GLY A 112 20.42 -5.86 0.17
N GLY A 113 20.69 -6.77 -0.77
CA GLY A 113 19.64 -7.40 -1.59
C GLY A 113 18.54 -8.08 -0.77
N LYS A 114 18.92 -8.84 0.27
CA LYS A 114 17.95 -9.48 1.18
C LYS A 114 17.16 -8.47 1.99
N PHE A 115 17.81 -7.42 2.50
CA PHE A 115 17.16 -6.35 3.25
C PHE A 115 16.13 -5.62 2.38
N VAL A 116 16.53 -5.16 1.20
CA VAL A 116 15.63 -4.46 0.26
C VAL A 116 14.44 -5.34 -0.16
N ASN A 117 14.68 -6.63 -0.45
CA ASN A 117 13.60 -7.59 -0.73
C ASN A 117 12.61 -7.71 0.45
N GLY A 118 13.11 -7.72 1.68
CA GLY A 118 12.28 -7.78 2.88
C GLY A 118 11.33 -6.60 3.01
N VAL A 119 11.88 -5.38 2.86
CA VAL A 119 11.12 -4.13 2.98
C VAL A 119 10.11 -3.96 1.84
N LEU A 120 10.55 -4.07 0.59
CA LEU A 120 9.66 -3.94 -0.57
C LEU A 120 8.60 -5.05 -0.60
N GLY A 121 8.96 -6.26 -0.18
CA GLY A 121 8.04 -7.37 -0.06
C GLY A 121 6.98 -7.15 1.04
N ALA A 122 7.33 -6.52 2.16
CA ALA A 122 6.37 -6.15 3.20
C ALA A 122 5.35 -5.14 2.67
N VAL A 123 5.86 -4.06 2.06
CA VAL A 123 5.03 -3.03 1.43
C VAL A 123 4.11 -3.62 0.35
N TYR A 124 4.64 -4.49 -0.53
CA TYR A 124 3.86 -5.11 -1.59
C TYR A 124 2.72 -6.00 -1.06
N ARG A 125 2.91 -6.68 0.08
CA ARG A 125 1.84 -7.46 0.74
C ARG A 125 0.77 -6.57 1.34
N GLU A 126 1.17 -5.44 1.91
CA GLU A 126 0.29 -4.49 2.60
C GLU A 126 -0.59 -3.70 1.62
N LEU A 127 -0.08 -3.40 0.42
CA LEU A 127 -0.81 -2.81 -0.71
C LEU A 127 -2.03 -3.62 -1.22
N GLY A 128 -2.29 -4.80 -0.68
CA GLY A 128 -3.42 -5.63 -1.11
C GLY A 128 -3.29 -6.20 -2.53
N GLU A 129 -2.08 -6.21 -3.11
CA GLU A 129 -1.72 -6.72 -4.44
C GLU A 129 -2.74 -6.46 -5.57
N PRO A 130 -2.80 -5.27 -6.19
CA PRO A 130 -3.46 -5.11 -7.47
C PRO A 130 -2.51 -5.65 -8.56
N GLY A 131 -2.84 -6.80 -9.15
CA GLY A 131 -2.04 -7.47 -10.19
C GLY A 131 -1.74 -8.96 -9.99
N LYS A 132 -2.54 -9.70 -9.20
CA LYS A 132 -2.32 -11.13 -8.93
C LYS A 132 -2.63 -12.12 -10.07
N GLU A 133 -2.86 -11.65 -11.29
CA GLU A 133 -2.85 -12.51 -12.48
C GLU A 133 -1.45 -12.68 -13.10
N ASP A 134 -0.46 -11.85 -12.73
CA ASP A 134 0.89 -12.01 -13.25
C ASP A 134 1.67 -13.09 -12.48
N VAL A 135 1.45 -14.32 -12.92
CA VAL A 135 2.26 -15.51 -12.66
C VAL A 135 3.67 -15.33 -13.26
N GLY A 136 4.48 -14.48 -12.64
CA GLY A 136 5.89 -14.28 -12.94
C GLY A 136 6.81 -15.35 -12.35
N ARG A 137 6.58 -16.62 -12.68
CA ARG A 137 7.63 -17.65 -12.82
C ARG A 137 7.15 -18.57 -13.91
N LYS A 138 7.96 -18.73 -14.96
CA LYS A 138 7.78 -19.70 -16.05
C LYS A 138 7.00 -20.92 -15.56
N PHE A 139 5.75 -21.00 -15.99
CA PHE A 139 4.97 -22.22 -15.90
C PHE A 139 5.66 -23.23 -16.82
N ASP A 140 6.62 -23.97 -16.27
CA ASP A 140 7.08 -25.20 -16.90
C ASP A 140 5.84 -26.08 -17.04
N ALA A 141 5.34 -26.20 -18.28
CA ALA A 141 4.11 -26.90 -18.65
C ALA A 141 4.12 -28.42 -18.33
N LYS A 142 5.08 -28.89 -17.53
CA LYS A 142 5.24 -30.28 -17.08
C LYS A 142 5.03 -30.51 -15.58
N LYS A 143 4.79 -29.50 -14.74
CA LYS A 143 4.41 -29.73 -13.33
C LYS A 143 2.94 -29.35 -13.08
N LYS A 144 2.05 -30.34 -13.21
CA LYS A 144 0.72 -30.35 -12.59
C LYS A 144 0.89 -30.20 -11.07
N ASN A 145 0.81 -28.98 -10.57
CA ASN A 145 0.39 -28.67 -9.20
C ASN A 145 -0.51 -27.45 -9.32
N LEU A 146 -1.75 -27.67 -9.76
CA LEU A 146 -2.85 -26.77 -9.43
C LEU A 146 -2.87 -26.71 -7.90
N VAL A 147 -2.50 -25.56 -7.34
CA VAL A 147 -2.72 -25.32 -5.92
C VAL A 147 -4.23 -25.40 -5.74
N ASP A 148 -4.72 -26.45 -5.09
CA ASP A 148 -6.12 -26.60 -4.76
C ASP A 148 -6.47 -25.51 -3.75
N ILE A 149 -7.08 -24.43 -4.24
CA ILE A 149 -7.36 -23.19 -3.50
C ILE A 149 -8.23 -23.50 -2.27
N THR A 150 -9.01 -24.59 -2.32
CA THR A 150 -9.85 -25.06 -1.21
C THR A 150 -9.05 -25.60 -0.02
N LYS A 151 -7.78 -25.94 -0.21
CA LYS A 151 -6.87 -26.43 0.84
C LYS A 151 -6.05 -25.32 1.50
N LEU A 152 -6.13 -24.09 0.99
CA LEU A 152 -5.44 -22.97 1.61
C LEU A 152 -6.16 -22.59 2.92
N PRO A 153 -5.41 -22.23 3.97
CA PRO A 153 -6.00 -21.65 5.17
C PRO A 153 -6.94 -20.49 4.79
N LEU A 154 -8.18 -20.54 5.27
CA LEU A 154 -9.15 -19.46 5.09
C LEU A 154 -9.00 -18.47 6.24
N GLU A 155 -8.83 -17.19 5.91
CA GLU A 155 -8.95 -16.09 6.85
C GLU A 155 -10.15 -15.25 6.47
N ARG A 156 -11.06 -15.04 7.41
CA ARG A 156 -12.27 -14.26 7.20
C ARG A 156 -12.07 -12.86 7.73
N LEU A 157 -12.59 -11.88 7.02
CA LEU A 157 -12.53 -10.47 7.38
C LEU A 157 -13.92 -9.83 7.25
N GLY A 158 -14.15 -8.81 8.06
CA GLY A 158 -15.35 -7.98 8.03
C GLY A 158 -14.99 -6.53 7.83
N GLY A 159 -15.68 -5.83 6.93
CA GLY A 159 -15.51 -4.39 6.71
C GLY A 159 -16.85 -3.71 6.44
N ALA A 160 -16.88 -2.38 6.47
CA ALA A 160 -18.13 -1.67 6.18
C ALA A 160 -17.94 -0.30 5.53
N VAL A 161 -18.92 0.07 4.71
CA VAL A 161 -19.22 1.46 4.36
C VAL A 161 -19.99 2.04 5.54
N VAL A 162 -19.28 2.79 6.39
CA VAL A 162 -19.85 3.41 7.58
C VAL A 162 -20.29 4.83 7.24
N TYR A 163 -21.55 5.15 7.50
CA TYR A 163 -22.07 6.50 7.32
C TYR A 163 -22.64 7.08 8.62
N ALA A 164 -22.62 8.41 8.71
CA ALA A 164 -23.26 9.18 9.76
C ALA A 164 -24.03 10.37 9.16
N LYS A 165 -25.14 10.74 9.79
CA LYS A 165 -25.92 11.94 9.45
C LYS A 165 -25.60 13.07 10.44
N LYS A 166 -25.20 14.24 9.95
CA LYS A 166 -24.95 15.43 10.78
C LYS A 166 -25.36 16.70 10.04
N GLY A 167 -26.25 17.49 10.63
CA GLY A 167 -26.70 18.77 10.06
C GLY A 167 -27.37 18.62 8.67
N GLY A 168 -28.12 17.53 8.45
CA GLY A 168 -28.75 17.24 7.16
C GLY A 168 -27.81 16.74 6.06
N LYS A 169 -26.50 16.64 6.33
CA LYS A 169 -25.51 16.04 5.43
C LYS A 169 -25.18 14.61 5.86
N ILE A 170 -24.75 13.80 4.89
CA ILE A 170 -24.24 12.45 5.10
C ILE A 170 -22.72 12.48 4.96
N TYR A 171 -22.05 11.79 5.88
CA TYR A 171 -20.61 11.62 5.89
C TYR A 171 -20.26 10.14 5.84
N LEU A 172 -19.17 9.78 5.17
CA LEU A 172 -18.58 8.44 5.20
C LEU A 172 -17.31 8.45 6.04
N ALA A 173 -17.13 7.42 6.86
CA ALA A 173 -15.85 7.19 7.53
C ALA A 173 -14.95 6.38 6.58
N LEU A 174 -13.75 6.89 6.35
CA LEU A 174 -12.70 6.21 5.60
C LEU A 174 -11.41 6.24 6.41
N VAL A 175 -10.60 5.20 6.23
CA VAL A 175 -9.25 5.13 6.78
C VAL A 175 -8.24 5.45 5.68
N HIS A 176 -7.16 6.12 6.05
CA HIS A 176 -6.06 6.44 5.16
C HIS A 176 -4.92 5.49 5.41
N ASP A 177 -4.44 4.88 4.34
CA ASP A 177 -3.29 4.01 4.40
C ASP A 177 -1.98 4.77 4.20
N ILE A 178 -0.90 4.07 4.52
CA ILE A 178 0.47 4.59 4.37
C ILE A 178 0.86 4.86 2.91
N PHE A 179 0.04 4.42 1.95
CA PHE A 179 0.23 4.59 0.51
C PHE A 179 -0.56 5.78 -0.05
N ALA A 180 -1.07 6.63 0.85
CA ALA A 180 -1.83 7.82 0.52
C ALA A 180 -3.18 7.56 -0.16
N HIS A 181 -3.77 6.38 0.07
CA HIS A 181 -5.11 6.05 -0.40
C HIS A 181 -6.11 6.03 0.75
N TRP A 182 -7.34 6.45 0.45
CA TRP A 182 -8.48 6.27 1.34
C TRP A 182 -9.16 4.93 1.03
N THR A 183 -9.57 4.21 2.07
CA THR A 183 -10.21 2.90 1.94
C THR A 183 -11.21 2.64 3.05
N LEU A 184 -11.90 1.51 2.96
CA LEU A 184 -12.84 1.04 3.99
C LEU A 184 -12.07 0.37 5.12
N SER A 185 -12.46 0.69 6.36
CA SER A 185 -12.00 -0.06 7.54
C SER A 185 -12.47 -1.51 7.44
N LYS A 186 -11.54 -2.43 7.72
CA LYS A 186 -11.75 -3.87 7.64
C LYS A 186 -10.80 -4.58 8.59
N GLY A 187 -11.31 -5.63 9.21
CA GLY A 187 -10.61 -6.35 10.25
C GLY A 187 -10.80 -7.86 10.19
N LYS A 188 -10.02 -8.59 10.96
CA LYS A 188 -10.02 -10.05 10.96
C LYS A 188 -11.14 -10.57 11.87
N LEU A 189 -11.85 -11.60 11.42
CA LEU A 189 -12.82 -12.27 12.29
C LEU A 189 -12.12 -13.26 13.23
N GLU A 190 -12.56 -13.28 14.49
CA GLU A 190 -12.01 -14.09 15.57
C GLU A 190 -12.94 -15.24 15.99
N GLY A 191 -12.35 -16.42 16.21
CA GLY A 191 -13.07 -17.59 16.69
C GLY A 191 -14.26 -17.96 15.81
N ASP A 192 -15.42 -18.09 16.44
CA ASP A 192 -16.68 -18.49 15.80
C ASP A 192 -17.68 -17.32 15.66
N GLU A 193 -17.20 -16.06 15.73
CA GLU A 193 -18.08 -14.90 15.61
C GLU A 193 -18.75 -14.82 14.23
N SER A 194 -19.97 -14.26 14.20
CA SER A 194 -20.62 -13.96 12.93
C SER A 194 -19.89 -12.83 12.19
N GLU A 195 -20.07 -12.76 10.87
CA GLU A 195 -19.47 -11.69 10.05
C GLU A 195 -19.90 -10.31 10.54
N GLU A 196 -21.12 -10.20 11.05
CA GLU A 196 -21.69 -8.95 11.57
C GLU A 196 -21.04 -8.58 12.91
N GLU A 197 -20.98 -9.51 13.87
CA GLU A 197 -20.38 -9.28 15.18
C GLU A 197 -18.90 -8.89 15.08
N GLY A 198 -18.13 -9.62 14.27
CA GLY A 198 -16.71 -9.30 14.09
C GLY A 198 -16.49 -7.99 13.35
N THR A 199 -17.32 -7.65 12.36
CA THR A 199 -17.25 -6.32 11.73
C THR A 199 -17.52 -5.21 12.73
N ILE A 200 -18.49 -5.37 13.63
CA ILE A 200 -18.79 -4.37 14.67
C ILE A 200 -17.62 -4.22 15.64
N ARG A 201 -17.02 -5.33 16.08
CA ARG A 201 -15.87 -5.35 16.98
C ARG A 201 -14.65 -4.69 16.35
N GLU A 202 -14.27 -5.10 15.15
CA GLU A 202 -13.09 -4.59 14.44
C GLU A 202 -13.21 -3.09 14.16
N LEU A 203 -14.35 -2.61 13.66
CA LEU A 203 -14.52 -1.17 13.39
C LEU A 203 -14.50 -0.32 14.67
N LYS A 204 -14.95 -0.88 15.80
CA LYS A 204 -14.81 -0.21 17.09
C LYS A 204 -13.36 -0.08 17.52
N GLU A 205 -12.54 -1.10 17.29
CA GLU A 205 -11.11 -1.10 17.60
C GLU A 205 -10.30 -0.22 16.63
N GLU A 206 -10.64 -0.25 15.34
CA GLU A 206 -9.88 0.41 14.27
C GLU A 206 -10.21 1.89 14.12
N ILE A 207 -11.49 2.29 14.19
CA ILE A 207 -11.92 3.67 13.95
C ILE A 207 -12.71 4.29 15.12
N GLY A 208 -12.86 3.58 16.24
CA GLY A 208 -13.39 4.11 17.50
C GLY A 208 -14.91 4.32 17.53
N VAL A 209 -15.67 3.73 16.60
CA VAL A 209 -17.12 3.96 16.52
C VAL A 209 -17.95 2.70 16.74
N ASP A 210 -19.03 2.84 17.51
CA ASP A 210 -20.06 1.81 17.64
C ASP A 210 -20.99 1.89 16.42
N ILE A 211 -20.90 0.89 15.54
CA ILE A 211 -21.69 0.84 14.31
C ILE A 211 -22.93 -0.06 14.45
N THR A 212 -23.96 0.25 13.67
CA THR A 212 -25.14 -0.61 13.48
C THR A 212 -25.21 -1.07 12.03
N ILE A 213 -25.03 -2.37 11.80
CA ILE A 213 -25.14 -2.97 10.47
C ILE A 213 -26.58 -2.84 9.97
N LYS A 214 -26.71 -2.42 8.71
CA LYS A 214 -27.99 -2.30 8.02
C LYS A 214 -28.19 -3.40 6.99
N LYS A 215 -27.14 -3.71 6.22
CA LYS A 215 -27.22 -4.68 5.12
C LYS A 215 -25.84 -5.15 4.66
N LYS A 216 -25.71 -6.42 4.26
CA LYS A 216 -24.55 -6.89 3.49
C LYS A 216 -24.55 -6.28 2.09
N ILE A 217 -23.45 -5.64 1.70
CA ILE A 217 -23.31 -4.95 0.41
C ILE A 217 -22.41 -5.70 -0.56
N GLY A 218 -21.55 -6.61 -0.10
CA GLY A 218 -20.70 -7.38 -1.01
C GLY A 218 -19.77 -8.30 -0.27
N GLU A 219 -19.03 -9.09 -1.03
CA GLU A 219 -17.96 -9.93 -0.55
C GLU A 219 -16.91 -10.11 -1.63
N ASN A 220 -15.65 -10.19 -1.23
CA ASN A 220 -14.51 -10.35 -2.12
C ASN A 220 -13.60 -11.45 -1.58
N GLU A 221 -13.05 -12.29 -2.47
CA GLU A 221 -12.03 -13.28 -2.11
C GLU A 221 -10.71 -13.00 -2.83
N TYR A 222 -9.61 -13.08 -2.09
CA TYR A 222 -8.28 -12.96 -2.67
C TYR A 222 -7.28 -13.84 -1.92
N ILE A 223 -6.21 -14.24 -2.60
CA ILE A 223 -5.12 -14.97 -1.95
C ILE A 223 -4.12 -13.94 -1.43
N ALA A 224 -3.70 -14.06 -0.18
CA ALA A 224 -2.60 -13.30 0.42
C ALA A 224 -1.42 -14.24 0.71
N SER A 225 -0.20 -13.71 0.74
CA SER A 225 0.97 -14.47 1.20
C SER A 225 1.31 -14.05 2.60
N ASP A 226 1.25 -14.98 3.54
CA ASP A 226 1.62 -14.80 4.93
C ASP A 226 3.06 -15.34 5.15
N PRO A 227 3.94 -14.60 5.84
CA PRO A 227 5.33 -15.01 6.06
C PRO A 227 5.49 -16.35 6.78
N GLU A 228 4.58 -16.70 7.71
CA GLU A 228 4.67 -17.91 8.52
C GLU A 228 3.81 -19.04 7.96
N ARG A 229 2.61 -18.70 7.47
CA ARG A 229 1.58 -19.66 7.07
C ARG A 229 1.54 -19.92 5.57
N GLY A 230 2.32 -19.19 4.78
CA GLY A 230 2.36 -19.32 3.32
C GLY A 230 1.12 -18.70 2.67
N LYS A 231 0.61 -19.30 1.58
CA LYS A 231 -0.56 -18.74 0.88
C LYS A 231 -1.82 -18.94 1.73
N ILE A 232 -2.52 -17.85 2.02
CA ILE A 232 -3.81 -17.82 2.74
C ILE A 232 -4.88 -17.33 1.77
N ARG A 233 -6.08 -17.92 1.79
CA ARG A 233 -7.25 -17.36 1.12
C ARG A 233 -7.95 -16.41 2.09
N LYS A 234 -8.04 -15.12 1.75
CA LYS A 234 -8.80 -14.12 2.47
C LYS A 234 -10.19 -13.97 1.86
N HIS A 235 -11.22 -14.03 2.70
CA HIS A 235 -12.60 -13.76 2.33
C HIS A 235 -13.06 -12.54 3.13
N VAL A 236 -13.44 -11.46 2.46
CA VAL A 236 -13.89 -10.22 3.10
C VAL A 236 -15.37 -10.02 2.84
N SER A 237 -16.17 -9.89 3.90
CA SER A 237 -17.56 -9.48 3.83
C SER A 237 -17.67 -7.98 4.09
N TYR A 238 -18.41 -7.28 3.24
CA TYR A 238 -18.66 -5.84 3.37
C TYR A 238 -20.12 -5.55 3.69
N PHE A 239 -20.33 -4.63 4.63
CA PHE A 239 -21.64 -4.20 5.09
C PHE A 239 -21.86 -2.69 4.87
N LEU A 240 -23.11 -2.27 4.80
CA LEU A 240 -23.50 -0.88 5.04
C LEU A 240 -23.82 -0.76 6.53
N ALA A 241 -23.20 0.21 7.19
CA ALA A 241 -23.41 0.45 8.61
C ALA A 241 -23.66 1.93 8.90
N GLU A 242 -24.49 2.20 9.90
CA GLU A 242 -24.78 3.55 10.39
C GLU A 242 -24.18 3.74 11.78
N THR A 243 -23.71 4.94 12.09
CA THR A 243 -23.33 5.33 13.45
C THR A 243 -23.67 6.80 13.69
N PRO A 244 -23.94 7.22 14.94
CA PRO A 244 -23.97 8.64 15.27
C PRO A 244 -22.65 9.32 14.92
N TYR A 245 -22.70 10.55 14.41
CA TYR A 245 -21.48 11.30 14.10
C TYR A 245 -20.68 11.55 15.38
N LYS A 246 -19.48 10.95 15.47
CA LYS A 246 -18.51 11.11 16.54
C LYS A 246 -17.12 11.29 15.94
N GLU A 247 -16.18 11.83 16.69
CA GLU A 247 -14.78 11.89 16.26
C GLU A 247 -14.25 10.47 16.04
N LEU A 248 -13.54 10.24 14.94
CA LEU A 248 -12.91 8.95 14.65
C LEU A 248 -11.56 8.91 15.35
N THR A 249 -11.20 7.74 15.85
CA THR A 249 -9.88 7.49 16.42
C THR A 249 -9.28 6.30 15.72
N LEU A 250 -8.05 6.43 15.24
CA LEU A 250 -7.37 5.32 14.60
C LEU A 250 -6.73 4.40 15.66
N GLY A 251 -7.07 3.11 15.61
CA GLY A 251 -6.45 2.06 16.42
C GLY A 251 -5.00 1.77 16.01
N THR A 252 -4.34 0.86 16.72
CA THR A 252 -2.94 0.46 16.44
C THR A 252 -2.81 -0.58 15.33
N SER A 253 -3.70 -0.58 14.34
CA SER A 253 -3.63 -1.45 13.18
C SER A 253 -2.47 -1.02 12.27
N GLY A 254 -1.57 -1.94 11.95
CA GLY A 254 -0.48 -1.68 11.01
C GLY A 254 -1.04 -1.28 9.63
N GLY A 255 -0.41 -0.29 9.00
CA GLY A 255 -0.73 0.11 7.62
C GLY A 255 -1.70 1.27 7.46
N LEU A 256 -2.22 1.82 8.54
CA LEU A 256 -3.08 3.01 8.53
C LEU A 256 -2.40 4.16 9.27
N ASP A 257 -2.66 5.39 8.84
CA ASP A 257 -2.17 6.59 9.53
C ASP A 257 -3.20 7.72 9.70
N ASP A 258 -4.42 7.54 9.19
CA ASP A 258 -5.52 8.46 9.47
C ASP A 258 -6.89 7.77 9.43
N ALA A 259 -7.89 8.38 10.06
CA ALA A 259 -9.29 8.03 9.95
C ALA A 259 -10.13 9.32 9.96
N ARG A 260 -10.91 9.57 8.90
CA ARG A 260 -11.68 10.81 8.77
C ARG A 260 -13.08 10.61 8.22
N TRP A 261 -13.93 11.58 8.55
CA TRP A 261 -15.24 11.76 7.93
C TRP A 261 -15.13 12.58 6.67
N PHE A 262 -15.74 12.09 5.58
CA PHE A 262 -15.86 12.80 4.32
C PHE A 262 -17.32 13.06 3.99
N PRO A 263 -17.71 14.31 3.69
CA PRO A 263 -18.98 14.59 3.03
C PRO A 263 -19.13 13.74 1.76
N LEU A 264 -20.34 13.24 1.49
CA LEU A 264 -20.58 12.44 0.27
C LEU A 264 -20.16 13.13 -1.04
N GLU A 265 -20.23 14.46 -1.06
CA GLU A 265 -19.84 15.30 -2.20
C GLU A 265 -18.33 15.27 -2.50
N ASP A 266 -17.49 15.01 -1.49
CA ASP A 266 -16.03 15.01 -1.62
C ASP A 266 -15.47 13.62 -1.96
N VAL A 267 -16.23 12.56 -1.72
CA VAL A 267 -15.80 11.16 -1.92
C VAL A 267 -15.25 10.88 -3.34
N PRO A 268 -15.84 11.39 -4.44
CA PRO A 268 -15.31 11.19 -5.79
C PRO A 268 -13.93 11.81 -6.05
N GLU A 269 -13.51 12.77 -5.24
CA GLU A 269 -12.20 13.45 -5.38
C GLU A 269 -11.08 12.73 -4.60
N LEU A 270 -11.43 11.73 -3.79
CA LEU A 270 -10.47 10.98 -2.98
C LEU A 270 -9.72 9.95 -3.82
N ALA A 271 -8.44 9.75 -3.49
CA ALA A 271 -7.65 8.65 -4.01
C ALA A 271 -8.11 7.33 -3.37
N LEU A 272 -9.14 6.69 -3.94
CA LEU A 272 -9.63 5.37 -3.55
C LEU A 272 -9.00 4.28 -4.43
N TYR A 273 -8.88 3.06 -3.89
CA TYR A 273 -8.54 1.91 -4.73
C TYR A 273 -9.70 1.53 -5.66
N ASP A 274 -9.35 1.09 -6.88
CA ASP A 274 -10.31 0.69 -7.91
C ASP A 274 -11.27 -0.43 -7.48
N ASP A 275 -10.82 -1.34 -6.62
CA ASP A 275 -11.62 -2.45 -6.09
C ASP A 275 -12.57 -2.01 -4.96
N VAL A 276 -12.29 -0.87 -4.32
CA VAL A 276 -13.10 -0.28 -3.24
C VAL A 276 -14.22 0.62 -3.80
N ILE A 277 -13.96 1.32 -4.91
CA ILE A 277 -14.93 2.23 -5.54
C ILE A 277 -16.31 1.58 -5.78
N PRO A 278 -16.43 0.35 -6.31
CA PRO A 278 -17.72 -0.30 -6.50
C PRO A 278 -18.47 -0.55 -5.19
N LEU A 279 -17.77 -0.91 -4.12
CA LEU A 279 -18.35 -1.17 -2.80
C LEU A 279 -18.86 0.12 -2.16
N VAL A 280 -18.05 1.19 -2.19
CA VAL A 280 -18.44 2.53 -1.70
C VAL A 280 -19.66 3.02 -2.47
N THR A 281 -19.62 2.96 -3.80
CA THR A 281 -20.74 3.39 -4.66
C THR A 281 -22.02 2.63 -4.35
N LYS A 282 -21.91 1.31 -4.14
CA LYS A 282 -23.06 0.46 -3.78
C LYS A 282 -23.60 0.81 -2.41
N GLY A 283 -22.73 1.05 -1.42
CA GLY A 283 -23.09 1.50 -0.08
C GLY A 283 -23.85 2.82 -0.11
N ILE A 284 -23.31 3.84 -0.80
CA ILE A 284 -23.93 5.17 -0.94
C ILE A 284 -25.36 5.07 -1.51
N LYS A 285 -25.55 4.27 -2.57
CA LYS A 285 -26.87 4.06 -3.18
C LYS A 285 -27.90 3.43 -2.25
N MET A 286 -27.45 2.72 -1.21
CA MET A 286 -28.31 2.06 -0.22
C MET A 286 -28.54 2.89 1.04
N ILE A 287 -27.92 4.07 1.17
CA ILE A 287 -28.16 4.96 2.31
C ILE A 287 -29.60 5.49 2.21
N PRO A 288 -30.43 5.31 3.26
CA PRO A 288 -31.77 5.89 3.29
C PRO A 288 -31.67 7.42 3.21
N LYS A 289 -32.42 8.03 2.28
CA LYS A 289 -32.52 9.49 2.18
C LYS A 289 -33.12 10.05 3.47
#